data_AF-A0A662PHP4-F1
#
_entry.id   AF-A0A662PHP4-F1
#
_cell.length_a   1.000
_cell.length_b   1.000
_cell.length_c   1.000
_cell.angle_alpha   90.00
_cell.angle_beta   90.00
_cell.angle_gamma   90.00
#
_symmetry.space_group_name_H-M   'P 1'
#
loop_
_entity.id
_entity.type
_entity.pdbx_description
1 polymer ?
#
loop_
_entity_poly.entity_id
_entity_poly.type
_entity_poly.pdbx_seq_one_letter_code
_entity_poly.pdbx_strand_id
1 'polypeptide(L)'
;MAGFNGLEAGMCLIASFFLMPIAIDTGNLTSALVLSSFMGSLVAFLYYNRYPSRVFPGDVGTFGMGATIALLSIEMKVEFIAFLLLLPHFTDFFMKSTSLFKGRERHGHVILKGKYLVPPKHLSILHVPLRIAPMTERSLVLLMYSVEVEMGILALFTYYFLFS
;
A
#
# COMPACT_ATOMS: atom_id res chain seq x y z
N MET A 1 5.79 2.91 1.39
CA MET A 1 6.15 1.53 1.02
C MET A 1 6.22 1.46 -0.50
N ALA A 2 7.36 1.06 -1.08
CA ALA A 2 7.65 1.28 -2.51
C ALA A 2 8.80 0.37 -3.00
N GLY A 3 8.94 0.21 -4.32
CA GLY A 3 10.14 -0.37 -4.95
C GLY A 3 10.06 -1.81 -5.46
N PHE A 4 8.86 -2.39 -5.54
CA PHE A 4 8.63 -3.71 -6.14
C PHE A 4 7.48 -3.67 -7.16
N ASN A 5 7.58 -4.49 -8.19
CA ASN A 5 6.67 -4.50 -9.33
C ASN A 5 5.25 -4.92 -8.92
N GLY A 6 4.29 -4.04 -9.15
CA GLY A 6 2.89 -4.24 -8.76
C GLY A 6 2.58 -3.83 -7.32
N LEU A 7 3.57 -3.60 -6.46
CA LEU A 7 3.32 -3.42 -5.03
C LEU A 7 2.46 -2.19 -4.74
N GLU A 8 2.88 -1.02 -5.22
CA GLU A 8 2.25 0.27 -4.89
C GLU A 8 0.81 0.34 -5.41
N ALA A 9 0.63 0.10 -6.71
CA ALA A 9 -0.69 0.14 -7.34
C ALA A 9 -1.62 -0.97 -6.80
N GLY A 10 -1.09 -2.15 -6.48
CA GLY A 10 -1.90 -3.23 -5.94
C GLY A 10 -2.34 -3.01 -4.50
N MET A 11 -1.47 -2.52 -3.63
CA MET A 11 -1.87 -2.14 -2.26
C MET A 11 -2.90 -1.02 -2.28
N CYS A 12 -2.71 -0.01 -3.13
CA CYS A 12 -3.68 1.08 -3.30
C CYS A 12 -5.03 0.59 -3.84
N LEU A 13 -5.03 -0.38 -4.75
CA LEU A 13 -6.25 -1.01 -5.27
C LEU A 13 -7.00 -1.77 -4.17
N ILE A 14 -6.28 -2.53 -3.33
CA ILE A 14 -6.85 -3.24 -2.19
C ILE A 14 -7.44 -2.24 -1.19
N ALA A 15 -6.70 -1.19 -0.83
CA ALA A 15 -7.19 -0.14 0.06
C ALA A 15 -8.47 0.52 -0.49
N SER A 16 -8.48 0.86 -1.78
CA SER A 16 -9.64 1.46 -2.45
C SER A 16 -10.85 0.51 -2.45
N PHE A 17 -10.63 -0.79 -2.61
CA PHE A 17 -11.68 -1.81 -2.53
C PHE A 17 -12.34 -1.84 -1.15
N PHE A 18 -11.57 -1.75 -0.06
CA PHE A 18 -12.12 -1.74 1.30
C PHE A 18 -12.78 -0.42 1.70
N LEU A 19 -12.38 0.71 1.09
CA LEU A 19 -13.07 1.99 1.29
C LEU A 19 -14.39 2.10 0.53
N MET A 20 -14.58 1.34 -0.56
CA MET A 20 -15.79 1.43 -1.38
C MET A 20 -17.09 1.14 -0.61
N PRO A 21 -17.23 0.05 0.17
CA PRO A 21 -18.43 -0.18 0.98
C PRO A 21 -18.70 0.95 1.98
N ILE A 22 -17.65 1.52 2.57
CA ILE A 22 -17.75 2.63 3.53
C ILE A 22 -18.27 3.89 2.83
N ALA A 23 -17.81 4.17 1.61
CA ALA A 23 -18.31 5.30 0.82
C ALA A 23 -19.81 5.19 0.50
N ILE A 24 -20.28 3.97 0.23
CA ILE A 24 -21.69 3.69 -0.03
C ILE A 24 -22.51 3.86 1.26
N ASP A 25 -22.04 3.31 2.38
CA ASP A 25 -22.75 3.32 3.65
C ASP A 25 -22.85 4.73 4.26
N THR A 26 -21.80 5.55 4.12
CA THR A 26 -21.82 6.97 4.50
C THR A 26 -22.72 7.83 3.60
N GLY A 27 -23.29 7.27 2.54
CA GLY A 27 -24.11 7.99 1.56
C GLY A 27 -23.31 8.93 0.65
N ASN A 28 -21.97 8.87 0.68
CA ASN A 28 -21.12 9.73 -0.13
C ASN A 28 -20.94 9.15 -1.54
N LEU A 29 -21.93 9.41 -2.39
CA LEU A 29 -21.93 8.98 -3.79
C LEU A 29 -20.77 9.57 -4.60
N THR A 30 -20.33 10.78 -4.27
CA THR A 30 -19.17 11.40 -4.94
C THR A 30 -17.90 10.60 -4.68
N SER A 31 -17.61 10.28 -3.42
CA SER A 31 -16.44 9.46 -3.07
C SER A 31 -16.54 8.05 -3.66
N ALA A 32 -17.73 7.44 -3.68
CA ALA A 32 -17.95 6.12 -4.29
C ALA A 32 -17.68 6.13 -5.81
N LEU A 33 -18.14 7.16 -6.53
CA LEU A 33 -17.87 7.33 -7.96
C LEU A 33 -16.36 7.53 -8.23
N VAL A 34 -15.70 8.36 -7.42
CA VAL A 34 -14.25 8.57 -7.53
C VAL A 34 -13.50 7.28 -7.25
N LEU A 35 -13.82 6.55 -6.18
CA LEU A 35 -13.21 5.23 -5.88
C LEU A 35 -13.41 4.25 -7.03
N SER A 36 -14.60 4.18 -7.63
CA SER A 36 -14.90 3.22 -8.70
C SER A 36 -14.06 3.47 -9.95
N SER A 37 -13.97 4.73 -10.37
CA SER A 37 -13.17 5.15 -11.53
C SER A 37 -11.67 4.99 -11.24
N PHE A 38 -11.25 5.34 -10.02
CA PHE A 38 -9.87 5.19 -9.57
C PHE A 38 -9.44 3.72 -9.54
N MET A 39 -10.24 2.83 -8.97
CA MET A 39 -10.00 1.38 -9.01
C MET A 39 -9.90 0.87 -10.45
N GLY A 40 -10.78 1.32 -11.36
CA GLY A 40 -10.69 0.98 -12.78
C GLY A 40 -9.34 1.38 -13.41
N SER A 41 -8.88 2.60 -13.12
CA SER A 41 -7.57 3.08 -13.58
C SER A 41 -6.40 2.28 -12.97
N LEU A 42 -6.49 1.92 -11.68
CA LEU A 42 -5.48 1.14 -10.99
C LEU A 42 -5.40 -0.27 -11.56
N VAL A 43 -6.52 -0.91 -11.87
CA VAL A 43 -6.55 -2.23 -12.53
C VAL A 43 -5.87 -2.17 -13.90
N ALA A 44 -6.21 -1.16 -14.71
CA ALA A 44 -5.60 -0.96 -16.02
C ALA A 44 -4.08 -0.69 -15.91
N PHE A 45 -3.67 0.13 -14.94
CA PHE A 45 -2.27 0.41 -14.68
C PHE A 45 -1.51 -0.84 -14.18
N LEU A 46 -2.11 -1.59 -13.25
CA LEU A 46 -1.53 -2.80 -12.65
C LEU A 46 -1.27 -3.88 -13.70
N TYR A 47 -2.08 -3.94 -14.77
CA TYR A 47 -1.81 -4.83 -15.90
C TYR A 47 -0.42 -4.62 -16.53
N TYR A 48 0.05 -3.36 -16.59
CA TYR A 48 1.37 -3.00 -17.10
C TYR A 48 2.46 -2.93 -16.00
N ASN A 49 2.06 -2.70 -14.75
CA ASN A 49 2.98 -2.57 -13.62
C ASN A 49 3.30 -3.91 -12.93
N ARG A 50 2.47 -4.96 -13.10
CA ARG A 50 2.71 -6.29 -12.54
C ARG A 50 4.02 -6.91 -13.07
N TYR A 51 4.63 -7.78 -12.27
CA TYR A 51 5.89 -8.42 -12.63
C TYR A 51 5.79 -9.29 -13.90
N PRO A 52 6.74 -9.18 -14.86
CA PRO A 52 7.80 -8.17 -14.97
C PRO A 52 7.22 -6.82 -15.45
N SER A 53 7.51 -5.75 -14.71
CA SER A 53 6.89 -4.44 -14.96
C SER A 53 7.38 -3.82 -16.27
N ARG A 54 6.47 -3.10 -16.93
CA ARG A 54 6.75 -2.31 -18.14
C ARG A 54 6.64 -0.82 -17.89
N VAL A 55 5.83 -0.45 -16.90
CA VAL A 55 5.55 0.93 -16.51
C VAL A 55 5.68 1.03 -15.00
N PHE A 56 6.34 2.09 -14.53
CA PHE A 56 6.50 2.40 -13.11
C PHE A 56 5.63 3.61 -12.75
N PRO A 57 5.03 3.64 -11.54
CA PRO A 57 4.19 4.77 -11.13
C PRO A 57 5.03 6.02 -10.81
N GLY A 58 6.26 5.82 -10.34
CA GLY A 58 7.15 6.90 -9.90
C GLY A 58 6.58 7.70 -8.72
N ASP A 59 7.24 8.81 -8.41
CA ASP A 59 6.82 9.68 -7.31
C ASP A 59 5.45 10.33 -7.58
N VAL A 60 5.17 10.67 -8.84
CA VAL A 60 3.89 11.26 -9.25
C VAL A 60 2.73 10.29 -8.98
N GLY A 61 2.88 9.02 -9.38
CA GLY A 61 1.84 8.02 -9.16
C GLY A 61 1.66 7.70 -7.68
N THR A 62 2.75 7.52 -6.94
CA THR A 62 2.69 7.16 -5.51
C THR A 62 2.14 8.28 -4.64
N PHE A 63 2.54 9.54 -4.86
CA PHE A 63 1.95 10.69 -4.17
C PHE A 63 0.49 10.88 -4.55
N GLY A 64 0.14 10.74 -5.83
CA GLY A 64 -1.24 10.80 -6.29
C GLY A 64 -2.12 9.77 -5.59
N MET A 65 -1.69 8.50 -5.56
CA MET A 65 -2.41 7.40 -4.89
C MET A 65 -2.64 7.69 -3.40
N GLY A 66 -1.60 8.10 -2.67
CA GLY A 66 -1.73 8.43 -1.26
C GLY A 66 -2.65 9.64 -1.00
N ALA A 67 -2.54 10.68 -1.82
CA ALA A 67 -3.37 11.88 -1.71
C ALA A 67 -4.85 11.58 -2.01
N THR A 68 -5.15 10.77 -3.02
CA THR A 68 -6.51 10.35 -3.34
C THR A 68 -7.17 9.61 -2.17
N ILE A 69 -6.48 8.62 -1.59
CA ILE A 69 -7.00 7.88 -0.43
C ILE A 69 -7.23 8.82 0.75
N ALA A 70 -6.29 9.71 1.06
CA ALA A 70 -6.42 10.67 2.15
C ALA A 70 -7.60 11.63 1.96
N LEU A 71 -7.75 12.20 0.76
CA LEU A 71 -8.83 13.14 0.44
C LEU A 71 -10.20 12.49 0.58
N LEU A 72 -10.38 11.30 0.02
CA LEU A 72 -11.65 10.57 0.08
C LEU A 72 -12.00 10.19 1.52
N SER A 73 -11.00 9.83 2.32
CA SER A 73 -11.19 9.48 3.73
C SER A 73 -11.66 10.67 4.57
N ILE A 74 -11.15 11.87 4.29
CA ILE A 74 -11.60 13.12 4.91
C ILE A 74 -13.02 13.47 4.45
N GLU A 75 -13.31 13.32 3.16
CA GLU A 75 -14.64 13.60 2.58
C GLU A 75 -15.73 12.72 3.21
N MET A 76 -15.41 11.45 3.46
CA MET A 76 -16.28 10.49 4.14
C MET A 76 -16.27 10.61 5.67
N LYS A 77 -15.38 11.41 6.26
CA LYS A 77 -15.17 11.55 7.72
C LYS A 77 -14.81 10.22 8.41
N VAL A 78 -13.97 9.42 7.77
CA VAL A 78 -13.51 8.09 8.25
C VAL A 78 -11.98 8.04 8.36
N GLU A 79 -11.35 9.15 8.74
CA GLU A 79 -9.90 9.31 8.80
C GLU A 79 -9.23 8.26 9.68
N PHE A 80 -9.87 7.91 10.79
CA PHE A 80 -9.37 6.86 11.69
C PHE A 80 -9.39 5.48 11.03
N ILE A 81 -10.43 5.16 10.27
CA ILE A 81 -10.55 3.89 9.54
C ILE A 81 -9.49 3.81 8.43
N ALA A 82 -9.28 4.92 7.71
CA ALA A 82 -8.23 5.02 6.70
C ALA A 82 -6.83 4.93 7.30
N PHE A 83 -6.62 5.48 8.50
CA PHE A 83 -5.37 5.32 9.25
C PHE A 83 -5.11 3.84 9.59
N LEU A 84 -6.13 3.12 10.08
CA LEU A 84 -6.03 1.68 10.35
C LEU A 84 -5.69 0.89 9.09
N LEU A 85 -6.37 1.17 7.99
CA LEU A 85 -6.12 0.56 6.68
C LEU A 85 -4.68 0.78 6.22
N LEU A 86 -4.17 2.01 6.36
CA LEU A 86 -2.83 2.40 5.92
C LEU A 86 -1.73 2.14 6.97
N LEU A 87 -2.00 1.41 8.06
CA LEU A 87 -1.02 1.12 9.10
C LEU A 87 0.31 0.55 8.57
N PRO A 88 0.34 -0.39 7.62
CA PRO A 88 1.59 -0.88 7.02
C PRO A 88 2.41 0.24 6.35
N HIS A 89 1.76 1.24 5.78
CA HIS A 89 2.42 2.37 5.12
C HIS A 89 3.02 3.34 6.13
N PHE A 90 2.26 3.66 7.19
CA PHE A 90 2.75 4.50 8.29
C PHE A 90 3.91 3.84 9.02
N THR A 91 3.80 2.54 9.31
CA THR A 91 4.87 1.80 9.99
C THR A 91 6.14 1.73 9.12
N ASP A 92 6.03 1.53 7.80
CA ASP A 92 7.18 1.60 6.89
C ASP A 92 7.80 3.00 6.86
N PHE A 93 6.97 4.06 6.88
CA PHE A 93 7.42 5.44 6.98
C PHE A 93 8.20 5.69 8.26
N PHE A 94 7.69 5.28 9.44
CA PHE A 94 8.39 5.44 10.71
C PHE A 94 9.69 4.63 10.77
N MET A 95 9.70 3.40 10.25
CA MET A 95 10.93 2.59 10.17
C MET A 95 11.99 3.26 9.28
N LYS A 96 11.60 3.84 8.15
CA LYS A 96 12.51 4.59 7.27
C LYS A 96 12.91 5.94 7.86
N SER A 97 12.03 6.59 8.61
CA SER A 97 12.24 7.90 9.24
C SER A 97 13.24 7.80 10.39
N THR A 98 13.12 6.80 11.26
CA THR A 98 14.10 6.55 12.34
C THR A 98 15.52 6.26 11.81
N SER A 99 15.64 5.74 10.59
CA SER A 99 16.93 5.56 9.92
C SER A 99 17.55 6.86 9.40
N LEU A 100 16.76 7.92 9.15
CA LEU A 100 17.28 9.26 8.80
C LEU A 100 18.00 9.88 9.99
N PHE A 101 17.38 9.85 11.16
CA PHE A 101 17.93 10.46 12.38
C PHE A 101 19.22 9.78 12.88
N LYS A 102 19.49 8.53 12.46
CA LYS A 102 20.67 7.77 12.87
C LYS A 102 21.86 7.87 11.91
N GLY A 103 21.80 8.74 10.89
CA GLY A 103 22.91 8.94 9.93
C GLY A 103 23.34 7.68 9.19
N ARG A 104 22.49 6.63 9.14
CA ARG A 104 22.81 5.39 8.43
C ARG A 104 22.63 5.61 6.94
N GLU A 105 23.67 5.29 6.16
CA GLU A 105 23.59 5.36 4.71
C GLU A 105 22.39 4.59 4.18
N ARG A 106 21.55 5.30 3.41
CA ARG A 106 20.39 4.74 2.70
C ARG A 106 20.80 4.07 1.37
N HIS A 107 22.08 4.04 1.06
CA HIS A 107 22.60 3.51 -0.19
C HIS A 107 22.62 1.98 -0.15
N GLY A 108 21.57 1.38 -0.72
CA GLY A 108 21.47 -0.05 -0.94
C GLY A 108 20.10 -0.36 -1.52
N HIS A 109 20.05 -0.65 -2.81
CA HIS A 109 18.86 -1.22 -3.44
C HIS A 109 18.78 -2.71 -3.12
N VAL A 110 17.57 -3.27 -3.12
CA VAL A 110 17.39 -4.71 -3.02
C VAL A 110 18.04 -5.34 -4.25
N ILE A 111 19.03 -6.22 -4.03
CA ILE A 111 19.78 -6.85 -5.12
C ILE A 111 19.13 -8.18 -5.45
N LEU A 112 18.88 -8.42 -6.74
CA LEU A 112 18.48 -9.72 -7.26
C LEU A 112 19.69 -10.64 -7.30
N LYS A 113 19.72 -11.67 -6.44
CA LYS A 113 20.70 -12.77 -6.52
C LYS A 113 20.02 -13.99 -7.14
N GLY A 114 20.04 -14.05 -8.48
CA GLY A 114 19.24 -15.01 -9.23
C GLY A 114 17.75 -14.67 -9.17
N LYS A 115 16.92 -15.55 -8.59
CA LYS A 115 15.47 -15.34 -8.43
C LYS A 115 15.06 -14.74 -7.09
N TYR A 116 15.98 -14.65 -6.14
CA TYR A 116 15.70 -14.23 -4.76
C TYR A 116 16.18 -12.80 -4.49
N LEU A 117 15.47 -12.14 -3.57
CA LEU A 117 15.77 -10.79 -3.12
C LEU A 117 16.72 -10.79 -1.93
N VAL A 118 17.78 -9.99 -2.01
CA VAL A 118 18.69 -9.76 -0.88
C VAL A 118 18.38 -8.39 -0.27
N PRO A 119 17.90 -8.34 1.00
CA PRO A 119 17.50 -7.09 1.61
C PRO A 119 18.73 -6.22 1.94
N PRO A 120 18.67 -4.89 1.74
CA PRO A 120 19.71 -3.98 2.15
C PRO A 120 19.73 -3.80 3.68
N LYS A 121 20.79 -3.15 4.18
CA LYS A 121 21.02 -2.96 5.62
C LYS A 121 19.99 -2.05 6.30
N HIS A 122 19.36 -1.14 5.56
CA HIS A 122 18.37 -0.21 6.10
C HIS A 122 17.04 -0.89 6.43
N LEU A 123 16.29 -0.30 7.37
CA LEU A 123 15.05 -0.86 7.89
C LEU A 123 13.86 -0.41 7.02
N SER A 124 13.10 -1.39 6.54
CA SER A 124 11.81 -1.23 5.89
C SER A 124 11.00 -2.48 6.23
N ILE A 125 9.67 -2.36 6.28
CA ILE A 125 8.80 -3.51 6.54
C ILE A 125 9.02 -4.60 5.50
N LEU A 126 9.28 -4.20 4.26
CA LEU A 126 9.58 -5.09 3.15
C LEU A 126 10.83 -5.95 3.39
N HIS A 127 11.76 -5.52 4.25
CA HIS A 127 13.00 -6.23 4.52
C HIS A 127 12.90 -7.20 5.69
N VAL A 128 11.91 -7.03 6.57
CA VAL A 128 11.68 -7.94 7.70
C VAL A 128 11.44 -9.37 7.22
N PRO A 129 10.48 -9.66 6.31
CA PRO A 129 10.26 -11.02 5.83
C PRO A 129 11.46 -11.56 5.04
N LEU A 130 12.15 -10.71 4.27
CA LEU A 130 13.36 -11.09 3.52
C LEU A 130 14.55 -11.49 4.41
N ARG A 131 14.59 -11.04 5.67
CA ARG A 131 15.61 -11.44 6.65
C ARG A 131 15.26 -12.76 7.34
N ILE A 132 13.98 -13.13 7.34
CA ILE A 132 13.49 -14.39 7.93
C ILE A 132 13.67 -15.52 6.91
N ALA A 133 13.27 -15.30 5.66
CA ALA A 133 13.36 -16.31 4.61
C ALA A 133 13.71 -15.69 3.24
N PRO A 134 14.46 -16.40 2.38
CA PRO A 134 14.70 -15.97 1.01
C PRO A 134 13.39 -16.01 0.22
N MET A 135 12.95 -14.86 -0.30
CA MET A 135 11.71 -14.75 -1.09
C MET A 135 11.98 -14.21 -2.49
N THR A 136 11.12 -14.59 -3.43
CA THR A 136 11.05 -13.93 -4.74
C THR A 136 10.26 -12.63 -4.62
N GLU A 137 10.43 -11.73 -5.59
CA GLU A 137 9.67 -10.48 -5.65
C GLU A 137 8.15 -10.72 -5.66
N ARG A 138 7.67 -11.68 -6.45
CA ARG A 138 6.24 -12.02 -6.49
C ARG A 138 5.73 -12.49 -5.13
N SER A 139 6.49 -13.35 -4.45
CA SER A 139 6.12 -13.86 -3.12
C SER A 139 6.07 -12.74 -2.09
N LEU A 140 7.01 -11.79 -2.15
CA LEU A 140 7.01 -10.63 -1.26
C LEU A 140 5.82 -9.72 -1.51
N VAL A 141 5.50 -9.42 -2.78
CA VAL A 141 4.35 -8.59 -3.14
C VAL A 141 3.05 -9.23 -2.69
N LEU A 142 2.88 -10.55 -2.91
CA LEU A 142 1.70 -11.29 -2.44
C LEU A 142 1.57 -11.30 -0.91
N LEU A 143 2.69 -11.40 -0.18
CA LEU A 143 2.69 -11.29 1.27
C LEU A 143 2.25 -9.89 1.73
N MET A 144 2.69 -8.83 1.06
CA MET A 144 2.25 -7.48 1.41
C MET A 144 0.78 -7.26 1.06
N TYR A 145 0.28 -7.85 -0.03
CA TYR A 145 -1.15 -7.84 -0.33
C TYR A 145 -1.97 -8.58 0.73
N SER A 146 -1.49 -9.71 1.26
CA SER A 146 -2.22 -10.42 2.32
C SER A 146 -2.31 -9.59 3.59
N VAL A 147 -1.21 -8.93 3.98
CA VAL A 147 -1.21 -7.98 5.12
C VAL A 147 -2.17 -6.82 4.88
N GLU A 148 -2.21 -6.26 3.67
CA GLU A 148 -3.14 -5.17 3.34
C GLU A 148 -4.61 -5.64 3.40
N VAL A 149 -4.91 -6.86 2.96
CA VAL A 149 -6.24 -7.46 3.07
C VAL A 149 -6.63 -7.67 4.53
N GLU A 150 -5.72 -8.16 5.38
CA GLU A 150 -5.98 -8.30 6.82
C GLU A 150 -6.30 -6.95 7.48
N MET A 151 -5.53 -5.90 7.15
CA MET A 151 -5.81 -4.54 7.60
C MET A 151 -7.14 -4.01 7.07
N GLY A 152 -7.48 -4.32 5.81
CA GLY A 152 -8.76 -3.97 5.21
C GLY A 152 -9.95 -4.62 5.89
N ILE A 153 -9.86 -5.91 6.22
CA ILE A 153 -10.87 -6.63 6.99
C ILE A 153 -11.02 -6.00 8.38
N LEU A 154 -9.91 -5.72 9.06
CA LEU A 154 -9.92 -5.08 10.38
C LEU A 154 -10.54 -3.68 10.32
N ALA A 155 -10.20 -2.87 9.32
CA ALA A 155 -10.73 -1.53 9.12
C ALA A 155 -12.25 -1.57 8.86
N LEU A 156 -12.70 -2.46 7.98
CA LEU A 156 -14.13 -2.64 7.69
C LEU A 156 -14.91 -3.13 8.91
N PHE A 157 -14.37 -4.12 9.64
CA PHE A 157 -14.95 -4.59 10.89
C PHE A 157 -15.05 -3.46 11.92
N THR A 158 -13.99 -2.68 12.09
CA THR A 158 -13.96 -1.56 13.03
C THR A 158 -14.96 -0.48 12.65
N TYR A 159 -15.10 -0.18 11.35
CA TYR A 159 -16.11 0.76 10.86
C TYR A 159 -17.51 0.30 11.24
N TYR A 160 -17.92 -0.91 10.85
CA TYR A 160 -19.26 -1.38 11.19
C TYR A 160 -19.45 -1.54 12.70
N PHE A 161 -18.43 -1.90 13.47
CA PHE A 161 -18.55 -1.98 14.93
C PHE A 161 -18.76 -0.62 15.60
N LEU A 162 -18.15 0.46 15.08
CA LEU A 162 -18.24 1.80 15.67
C LEU A 162 -19.44 2.62 15.17
N PHE A 163 -19.92 2.35 13.96
CA PHE A 163 -20.93 3.16 13.27
C PHE A 163 -22.27 2.43 12.99
N SER A 164 -22.42 1.16 13.43
CA SER A 164 -23.73 0.48 13.52
C SER A 164 -24.46 0.82 14.83
#